data_AF-A0A1Z3HJ49-F1
#
_entry.id   AF-A0A1Z3HJ49-F1
#
_cell.length_a   1.000
_cell.length_b   1.000
_cell.length_c   1.000
_cell.angle_alpha   90.00
_cell.angle_beta   90.00
_cell.angle_gamma   90.00
#
_symmetry.space_group_name_H-M   'P 1'
#
loop_
_entity.id
_entity.type
_entity.pdbx_description
1 polymer ?
#
loop_
_entity_poly.entity_id
_entity_poly.type
_entity_poly.pdbx_seq_one_letter_code
_entity_poly.pdbx_strand_id
1 'polypeptide(L)'
;MSKSNKVLIIGASVALGVIAVVALGVGWMQFVSFRNEQAERAEAEEREARQEALNAISAECRDLRRIVNQTGDFMQEFEAEIQVFSDNASQVETLQDIKSAATEYTDAVDTVVVRLDGLTSELESKTYQDETLKGFQSEYTKVVKGFRTSLLEAGQAMNIIISTPSEAELPSRIDKSQEQTMAAVSSIEELSNTEDKLISDVNAYCEETNIERNELQTTN
;
A
#
# COMPACT_ATOMS: atom_id res chain seq x y z
N MET A 1 -94.53 44.51 -22.73
CA MET A 1 -93.21 43.91 -22.41
C MET A 1 -93.02 44.08 -20.90
N SER A 2 -93.31 43.04 -20.10
CA SER A 2 -92.34 42.12 -19.46
C SER A 2 -91.42 42.86 -18.46
N LYS A 3 -91.25 42.56 -17.17
CA LYS A 3 -91.71 41.58 -16.13
C LYS A 3 -91.36 42.28 -14.77
N SER A 4 -92.14 42.18 -13.69
CA SER A 4 -91.90 41.28 -12.51
C SER A 4 -90.42 41.11 -12.09
N ASN A 5 -89.96 41.05 -10.83
CA ASN A 5 -90.52 41.12 -9.47
C ASN A 5 -89.32 40.85 -8.50
N LYS A 6 -89.44 41.24 -7.21
CA LYS A 6 -88.90 40.57 -5.99
C LYS A 6 -87.40 40.64 -5.59
N VAL A 7 -87.09 41.18 -4.38
CA VAL A 7 -86.87 40.53 -3.03
C VAL A 7 -85.38 40.15 -2.83
N LEU A 8 -84.61 40.82 -1.97
CA LEU A 8 -84.44 40.70 -0.50
C LEU A 8 -83.65 39.42 -0.06
N ILE A 9 -82.72 39.65 0.88
CA ILE A 9 -82.22 38.76 1.96
C ILE A 9 -80.78 38.19 1.86
N ILE A 10 -79.92 38.81 2.69
CA ILE A 10 -79.02 38.24 3.72
C ILE A 10 -78.17 37.01 3.39
N GLY A 11 -76.85 37.20 3.58
CA GLY A 11 -76.09 36.30 4.46
C GLY A 11 -75.09 35.35 3.83
N ALA A 12 -73.94 35.27 4.51
CA ALA A 12 -72.94 34.21 4.46
C ALA A 12 -72.00 34.14 3.24
N SER A 13 -70.73 34.53 3.46
CA SER A 13 -69.62 33.56 3.47
C SER A 13 -68.26 34.26 3.63
N VAL A 14 -67.89 34.58 4.88
CA VAL A 14 -66.48 34.89 5.25
C VAL A 14 -65.73 33.60 5.64
N ALA A 15 -66.37 32.42 5.54
CA ALA A 15 -65.81 31.15 5.99
C ALA A 15 -64.96 30.39 4.93
N LEU A 16 -64.94 30.82 3.66
CA LEU A 16 -64.24 30.09 2.59
C LEU A 16 -62.76 30.49 2.41
N GLY A 17 -62.31 31.60 2.99
CA GLY A 17 -60.91 32.06 2.86
C GLY A 17 -59.92 31.38 3.82
N VAL A 18 -60.39 30.82 4.93
CA VAL A 18 -59.50 30.25 5.96
C VAL A 18 -59.19 28.77 5.69
N ILE A 19 -60.09 28.04 5.02
CA ILE A 19 -59.90 26.59 4.76
C ILE A 19 -58.87 26.33 3.64
N ALA A 20 -58.75 27.23 2.65
CA ALA A 20 -57.78 27.08 1.56
C ALA A 20 -56.31 27.29 2.00
N VAL A 21 -56.06 28.15 3.00
CA VAL A 21 -54.71 28.42 3.51
C VAL A 21 -54.20 27.27 4.40
N VAL A 22 -55.10 26.63 5.16
CA VAL A 22 -54.74 25.48 6.02
C VAL A 22 -54.42 24.23 5.17
N ALA A 23 -55.15 23.99 4.08
CA ALA A 23 -54.87 22.85 3.18
C ALA A 23 -53.53 22.98 2.43
N LEU A 24 -53.14 24.20 2.04
CA LEU A 24 -51.84 24.46 1.40
C LEU A 24 -50.67 24.39 2.40
N GLY A 25 -50.87 24.79 3.66
CA GLY A 25 -49.84 24.70 4.71
C GLY A 25 -49.54 23.26 5.16
N VAL A 26 -50.58 22.42 5.27
CA VAL A 26 -50.42 21.00 5.62
C VAL A 26 -49.75 20.22 4.48
N GLY A 27 -50.13 20.50 3.22
CA GLY A 27 -49.47 19.90 2.04
C GLY A 27 -48.00 20.33 1.88
N TRP A 28 -47.66 21.59 2.20
CA TRP A 28 -46.28 22.06 2.20
C TRP A 28 -45.42 21.39 3.27
N MET A 29 -45.94 21.24 4.50
CA MET A 29 -45.23 20.53 5.57
C MET A 29 -45.02 19.05 5.23
N GLN A 30 -46.01 18.38 4.64
CA GLN A 30 -45.87 16.98 4.20
C GLN A 30 -44.84 16.82 3.06
N PHE A 31 -44.78 17.77 2.12
CA PHE A 31 -43.78 17.77 1.04
C PHE A 31 -42.36 18.04 1.54
N VAL A 32 -42.19 18.96 2.50
CA VAL A 32 -40.89 19.22 3.15
C VAL A 32 -40.44 18.02 3.97
N SER A 33 -41.34 17.40 4.73
CA SER A 33 -41.05 16.18 5.49
C SER A 33 -40.61 15.02 4.58
N PHE A 34 -41.30 14.81 3.46
CA PHE A 34 -40.94 13.78 2.49
C PHE A 34 -39.58 14.06 1.83
N ARG A 35 -39.28 15.32 1.47
CA ARG A 35 -37.98 15.69 0.91
C ARG A 35 -36.83 15.49 1.90
N ASN A 36 -37.04 15.79 3.18
CA ASN A 36 -36.05 15.54 4.22
C ASN A 36 -35.82 14.04 4.41
N GLU A 37 -36.88 13.23 4.44
CA GLU A 37 -36.78 11.77 4.56
C GLU A 37 -36.04 11.13 3.37
N GLN A 38 -36.22 11.65 2.15
CA GLN A 38 -35.47 11.18 0.97
C GLN A 38 -33.99 11.58 1.03
N ALA A 39 -33.67 12.77 1.56
CA ALA A 39 -32.29 13.22 1.73
C ALA A 39 -31.56 12.38 2.80
N GLU A 40 -32.19 12.13 3.93
CA GLU A 40 -31.64 11.28 5.01
C GLU A 40 -31.36 9.86 4.54
N ARG A 41 -32.21 9.30 3.66
CA ARG A 41 -31.99 7.98 3.05
C ARG A 41 -30.80 7.97 2.10
N ALA A 42 -30.66 9.01 1.26
CA ALA A 42 -29.51 9.13 0.36
C ALA A 42 -28.19 9.26 1.14
N GLU A 43 -28.19 10.06 2.22
CA GLU A 43 -27.03 10.19 3.11
C GLU A 43 -26.73 8.89 3.89
N ALA A 44 -27.73 8.08 4.20
CA ALA A 44 -27.53 6.76 4.81
C ALA A 44 -26.92 5.76 3.81
N GLU A 45 -27.41 5.72 2.57
CA GLU A 45 -26.88 4.86 1.51
C GLU A 45 -25.43 5.21 1.16
N GLU A 46 -25.11 6.51 1.04
CA GLU A 46 -23.74 6.96 0.79
C GLU A 46 -22.78 6.58 1.94
N ARG A 47 -23.24 6.69 3.19
CA ARG A 47 -22.43 6.29 4.35
C ARG A 47 -22.22 4.78 4.41
N GLU A 48 -23.24 3.99 4.11
CA GLU A 48 -23.11 2.53 4.05
C GLU A 48 -22.11 2.11 2.96
N ALA A 49 -22.21 2.70 1.76
CA ALA A 49 -21.27 2.47 0.67
C ALA A 49 -19.83 2.88 1.03
N ARG A 50 -19.65 4.04 1.68
CA ARG A 50 -18.34 4.49 2.16
C ARG A 50 -17.77 3.55 3.22
N GLN A 51 -18.61 3.07 4.14
CA GLN A 51 -18.20 2.13 5.17
C GLN A 51 -17.75 0.79 4.55
N GLU A 52 -18.47 0.28 3.56
CA GLU A 52 -18.11 -0.94 2.83
C GLU A 52 -16.77 -0.77 2.10
N ALA A 53 -16.59 0.37 1.42
CA ALA A 53 -15.32 0.71 0.76
C ALA A 53 -14.15 0.74 1.74
N LEU A 54 -14.27 1.44 2.87
CA LEU A 54 -13.22 1.51 3.88
C LEU A 54 -12.91 0.16 4.54
N ASN A 55 -13.91 -0.71 4.69
CA ASN A 55 -13.70 -2.08 5.16
C ASN A 55 -12.87 -2.89 4.15
N ALA A 56 -13.11 -2.73 2.85
CA ALA A 56 -12.34 -3.36 1.79
C ALA A 56 -10.88 -2.86 1.79
N ILE A 57 -10.68 -1.53 1.80
CA ILE A 57 -9.33 -0.92 1.85
C ILE A 57 -8.59 -1.38 3.11
N SER A 58 -9.26 -1.43 4.27
CA SER A 58 -8.66 -1.93 5.51
C SER A 58 -8.15 -3.37 5.40
N ALA A 59 -8.85 -4.24 4.65
CA ALA A 59 -8.41 -5.61 4.41
C ALA A 59 -7.19 -5.65 3.49
N GLU A 60 -7.21 -4.88 2.41
CA GLU A 60 -6.07 -4.72 1.49
C GLU A 60 -4.82 -4.18 2.20
N CYS A 61 -5.01 -3.21 3.09
CA CYS A 61 -3.95 -2.67 3.94
C CYS A 61 -3.29 -3.72 4.83
N ARG A 62 -4.06 -4.64 5.42
CA ARG A 62 -3.48 -5.74 6.21
C ARG A 62 -2.63 -6.67 5.35
N ASP A 63 -3.09 -6.96 4.14
CA ASP A 63 -2.37 -7.81 3.20
C ASP A 63 -1.05 -7.17 2.76
N LEU A 64 -1.07 -5.91 2.33
CA LEU A 64 0.14 -5.23 1.89
C LEU A 64 1.13 -5.05 3.04
N ARG A 65 0.68 -4.58 4.22
CA ARG A 65 1.54 -4.41 5.40
C ARG A 65 2.20 -5.72 5.83
N ARG A 66 1.48 -6.85 5.75
CA ARG A 66 2.08 -8.15 6.05
C ARG A 66 3.22 -8.45 5.09
N ILE A 67 3.03 -8.22 3.80
CA ILE A 67 4.04 -8.54 2.77
C ILE A 67 5.26 -7.63 2.89
N VAL A 68 5.07 -6.31 2.98
CA VAL A 68 6.21 -5.37 3.05
C VAL A 68 7.03 -5.51 4.34
N ASN A 69 6.43 -5.98 5.43
CA ASN A 69 7.16 -6.21 6.67
C ASN A 69 7.96 -7.53 6.66
N GLN A 70 7.79 -8.41 5.67
CA GLN A 70 8.57 -9.67 5.57
C GLN A 70 10.01 -9.42 5.09
N THR A 71 10.27 -8.35 4.36
CA THR A 71 11.61 -8.07 3.81
C THR A 71 12.64 -7.81 4.91
N GLY A 72 12.23 -7.22 6.03
CA GLY A 72 13.10 -7.00 7.19
C GLY A 72 13.70 -8.28 7.76
N ASP A 73 12.94 -9.38 7.78
CA ASP A 73 13.43 -10.68 8.26
C ASP A 73 14.50 -11.24 7.30
N PHE A 74 14.29 -11.10 5.99
CA PHE A 74 15.23 -11.58 4.97
C PHE A 74 16.55 -10.81 5.00
N MET A 75 16.49 -9.49 5.18
CA MET A 75 17.68 -8.65 5.24
C MET A 75 18.50 -8.94 6.50
N GLN A 76 17.85 -9.17 7.65
CA GLN A 76 18.55 -9.59 8.87
C GLN A 76 19.25 -10.94 8.71
N GLU A 77 18.58 -11.93 8.10
CA GLU A 77 19.20 -13.23 7.82
C GLU A 77 20.40 -13.07 6.87
N PHE A 78 20.27 -12.25 5.83
CA PHE A 78 21.38 -11.98 4.91
C PHE A 78 22.55 -11.29 5.60
N GLU A 79 22.31 -10.26 6.42
CA GLU A 79 23.36 -9.59 7.21
C GLU A 79 24.11 -10.59 8.11
N ALA A 80 23.40 -11.54 8.72
CA ALA A 80 24.02 -12.59 9.50
C ALA A 80 24.92 -13.50 8.65
N GLU A 81 24.47 -13.94 7.47
CA GLU A 81 25.27 -14.74 6.54
C GLU A 81 26.50 -13.98 6.02
N ILE A 82 26.35 -12.67 5.73
CA ILE A 82 27.47 -11.81 5.33
C ILE A 82 28.48 -11.64 6.46
N GLN A 83 28.02 -11.52 7.71
CA GLN A 83 28.92 -11.45 8.86
C GLN A 83 29.72 -12.75 9.01
N VAL A 84 29.08 -13.91 8.85
CA VAL A 84 29.76 -15.22 8.86
C VAL A 84 30.81 -15.30 7.74
N PHE A 85 30.46 -14.87 6.53
CA PHE A 85 31.42 -14.76 5.44
C PHE A 85 32.60 -13.85 5.80
N SER A 86 32.35 -12.67 6.38
CA SER A 86 33.40 -11.72 6.78
C SER A 86 34.36 -12.32 7.81
N ASP A 87 33.81 -13.02 8.80
CA ASP A 87 34.58 -13.69 9.84
C ASP A 87 35.44 -14.84 9.28
N ASN A 88 34.89 -15.62 8.34
CA ASN A 88 35.61 -16.69 7.64
C ASN A 88 36.71 -16.12 6.72
N ALA A 89 36.39 -15.06 5.97
CA ALA A 89 37.32 -14.39 5.06
C ALA A 89 38.54 -13.80 5.80
N SER A 90 38.42 -13.45 7.08
CA SER A 90 39.53 -12.94 7.88
C SER A 90 40.57 -14.02 8.26
N GLN A 91 40.24 -15.30 8.08
CA GLN A 91 41.04 -16.46 8.49
C GLN A 91 41.65 -17.23 7.31
N VAL A 92 41.48 -16.73 6.08
CA VAL A 92 41.95 -17.40 4.86
C VAL A 92 43.47 -17.25 4.67
N GLU A 93 44.15 -18.36 4.37
CA GLU A 93 45.62 -18.36 4.18
C GLU A 93 46.02 -18.72 2.74
N THR A 94 45.17 -19.46 2.02
CA THR A 94 45.46 -19.94 0.67
C THR A 94 44.45 -19.42 -0.36
N LEU A 95 44.83 -19.46 -1.65
CA LEU A 95 43.88 -19.18 -2.73
C LEU A 95 42.65 -20.10 -2.67
N GLN A 96 42.81 -21.35 -2.25
CA GLN A 96 41.70 -22.28 -2.14
C GLN A 96 40.71 -21.87 -1.06
N ASP A 97 41.20 -21.37 0.08
CA ASP A 97 40.35 -20.87 1.16
C ASP A 97 39.56 -19.64 0.71
N ILE A 98 40.24 -18.71 0.02
CA ILE A 98 39.63 -17.51 -0.54
C ILE A 98 38.51 -17.86 -1.53
N LYS A 99 38.75 -18.82 -2.42
CA LYS A 99 37.72 -19.29 -3.36
C LYS A 99 36.56 -19.98 -2.68
N SER A 100 36.82 -20.72 -1.61
CA SER A 100 35.79 -21.42 -0.85
C SER A 100 34.89 -20.42 -0.14
N ALA A 101 35.46 -19.44 0.57
CA ALA A 101 34.72 -18.34 1.18
C ALA A 101 33.91 -17.54 0.12
N ALA A 102 34.52 -17.23 -1.02
CA ALA A 102 33.83 -16.57 -2.13
C ALA A 102 32.63 -17.37 -2.67
N THR A 103 32.72 -18.71 -2.67
CA THR A 103 31.62 -19.60 -3.07
C THR A 103 30.50 -19.60 -2.03
N GLU A 104 30.83 -19.66 -0.73
CA GLU A 104 29.86 -19.55 0.36
C GLU A 104 29.06 -18.24 0.28
N TYR A 105 29.75 -17.12 -0.01
CA TYR A 105 29.09 -15.84 -0.26
C TYR A 105 28.11 -15.90 -1.42
N THR A 106 28.51 -16.46 -2.57
CA THR A 106 27.61 -16.56 -3.73
C THR A 106 26.39 -17.43 -3.46
N ASP A 107 26.56 -18.52 -2.72
CA ASP A 107 25.46 -19.41 -2.33
C ASP A 107 24.46 -18.70 -1.38
N ALA A 108 24.96 -17.89 -0.46
CA ALA A 108 24.13 -17.05 0.42
C ALA A 108 23.35 -16.00 -0.38
N VAL A 109 24.02 -15.31 -1.31
CA VAL A 109 23.39 -14.35 -2.23
C VAL A 109 22.28 -15.01 -3.05
N ASP A 110 22.54 -16.18 -3.64
CA ASP A 110 21.55 -16.92 -4.45
C ASP A 110 20.31 -17.30 -3.62
N THR A 111 20.51 -17.68 -2.35
CA THR A 111 19.41 -17.97 -1.43
C THR A 111 18.52 -16.76 -1.21
N VAL A 112 19.10 -15.57 -1.01
CA VAL A 112 18.34 -14.32 -0.81
C VAL A 112 17.64 -13.90 -2.10
N VAL A 113 18.29 -14.03 -3.25
CA VAL A 113 17.70 -13.75 -4.57
C VAL A 113 16.44 -14.58 -4.79
N VAL A 114 16.47 -15.87 -4.47
CA VAL A 114 15.28 -16.75 -4.58
C VAL A 114 14.13 -16.28 -3.68
N ARG A 115 14.44 -15.81 -2.47
CA ARG A 115 13.43 -15.27 -1.55
C ARG A 115 12.83 -13.96 -2.06
N LEU A 116 13.65 -13.06 -2.60
CA LEU A 116 13.19 -11.81 -3.23
C LEU A 116 12.32 -12.08 -4.48
N ASP A 117 12.65 -13.13 -5.25
CA ASP A 117 11.80 -13.59 -6.36
C ASP A 117 10.44 -14.12 -5.85
N GLY A 118 10.45 -14.86 -4.74
CA GLY A 118 9.23 -15.30 -4.05
C GLY A 118 8.36 -14.13 -3.57
N LEU A 119 8.98 -13.14 -2.93
CA LEU A 119 8.31 -11.93 -2.46
C LEU A 119 7.74 -11.11 -3.60
N THR A 120 8.51 -10.92 -4.67
CA THR A 120 8.07 -10.24 -5.90
C THR A 120 6.85 -10.95 -6.48
N SER A 121 6.89 -12.29 -6.56
CA SER A 121 5.77 -13.08 -7.06
C SER A 121 4.53 -12.96 -6.17
N GLU A 122 4.71 -12.96 -4.85
CA GLU A 122 3.61 -12.76 -3.90
C GLU A 122 2.99 -11.37 -4.06
N LEU A 123 3.82 -10.32 -4.12
CA LEU A 123 3.38 -8.95 -4.40
C LEU A 123 2.57 -8.89 -5.68
N GLU A 124 3.13 -9.32 -6.82
CA GLU A 124 2.49 -9.22 -8.13
C GLU A 124 1.23 -10.09 -8.26
N SER A 125 1.10 -11.16 -7.45
CA SER A 125 -0.11 -11.99 -7.42
C SER A 125 -1.31 -11.31 -6.76
N LYS A 126 -1.08 -10.30 -5.92
CA LYS A 126 -2.13 -9.56 -5.23
C LYS A 126 -2.74 -8.52 -6.15
N THR A 127 -4.06 -8.44 -6.15
CA THR A 127 -4.80 -7.38 -6.84
C THR A 127 -5.47 -6.51 -5.80
N TYR A 128 -5.01 -5.27 -5.68
CA TYR A 128 -5.65 -4.25 -4.87
C TYR A 128 -6.72 -3.55 -5.71
N GLN A 129 -7.81 -3.11 -5.09
CA GLN A 129 -8.80 -2.26 -5.75
C GLN A 129 -8.47 -0.79 -5.57
N ASP A 130 -7.94 -0.43 -4.40
CA ASP A 130 -7.52 0.93 -4.10
C ASP A 130 -6.30 1.34 -4.94
N GLU A 131 -6.40 2.49 -5.61
CA GLU A 131 -5.34 2.99 -6.51
C GLU A 131 -4.07 3.41 -5.76
N THR A 132 -4.19 3.88 -4.52
CA THR A 132 -3.04 4.22 -3.68
C THR A 132 -2.27 2.95 -3.29
N LEU A 133 -2.99 1.90 -2.87
CA LEU A 133 -2.38 0.60 -2.55
C LEU A 133 -1.75 -0.08 -3.77
N LYS A 134 -2.35 0.04 -4.96
CA LYS A 134 -1.71 -0.37 -6.23
C LYS A 134 -0.40 0.39 -6.48
N GLY A 135 -0.41 1.70 -6.22
CA GLY A 135 0.79 2.55 -6.31
C GLY A 135 1.91 2.03 -5.41
N PHE A 136 1.61 1.82 -4.13
CA PHE A 136 2.57 1.29 -3.17
C PHE A 136 3.07 -0.11 -3.55
N GLN A 137 2.19 -1.01 -3.97
CA GLN A 137 2.57 -2.33 -4.47
C GLN A 137 3.57 -2.22 -5.63
N SER A 138 3.30 -1.35 -6.60
CA SER A 138 4.17 -1.16 -7.77
C SER A 138 5.54 -0.62 -7.38
N GLU A 139 5.58 0.38 -6.51
CA GLU A 139 6.84 0.96 -6.02
C GLU A 139 7.64 -0.05 -5.20
N TYR A 140 6.98 -0.79 -4.31
CA TYR A 140 7.64 -1.78 -3.46
C TYR A 140 8.20 -2.94 -4.30
N THR A 141 7.44 -3.38 -5.31
CA THR A 141 7.91 -4.38 -6.28
C THR A 141 9.17 -3.92 -7.02
N LYS A 142 9.28 -2.63 -7.37
CA LYS A 142 10.49 -2.08 -8.00
C LYS A 142 11.67 -2.11 -7.04
N VAL A 143 11.45 -1.76 -5.77
CA VAL A 143 12.50 -1.79 -4.73
C VAL A 143 13.02 -3.22 -4.55
N VAL A 144 12.14 -4.20 -4.37
CA VAL A 144 12.51 -5.63 -4.23
C VAL A 144 13.29 -6.15 -5.44
N LYS A 145 12.86 -5.80 -6.67
CA LYS A 145 13.61 -6.13 -7.89
C LYS A 145 14.95 -5.43 -7.99
N GLY A 146 15.04 -4.21 -7.45
CA GLY A 146 16.30 -3.47 -7.29
C GLY A 146 17.28 -4.23 -6.41
N PHE A 147 16.85 -4.62 -5.19
CA PHE A 147 17.70 -5.39 -4.27
C PHE A 147 18.21 -6.67 -4.91
N ARG A 148 17.31 -7.41 -5.55
CA ARG A 148 17.65 -8.63 -6.30
C ARG A 148 18.76 -8.38 -7.33
N THR A 149 18.64 -7.30 -8.10
CA THR A 149 19.61 -6.95 -9.14
C THR A 149 20.97 -6.62 -8.53
N SER A 150 21.01 -5.77 -7.51
CA SER A 150 22.25 -5.40 -6.83
C SER A 150 22.92 -6.58 -6.14
N LEU A 151 22.15 -7.49 -5.53
CA LEU A 151 22.68 -8.72 -4.94
C LEU A 151 23.29 -9.65 -5.99
N LEU A 152 22.63 -9.81 -7.16
CA LEU A 152 23.20 -10.58 -8.27
C LEU A 152 24.50 -9.96 -8.78
N GLU A 153 24.61 -8.63 -8.84
CA GLU A 153 25.84 -7.93 -9.21
C GLU A 153 26.95 -8.17 -8.18
N ALA A 154 26.64 -8.14 -6.88
CA ALA A 154 27.60 -8.47 -5.82
C ALA A 154 28.06 -9.93 -5.90
N GLY A 155 27.15 -10.89 -6.15
CA GLY A 155 27.50 -12.28 -6.38
C GLY A 155 28.37 -12.48 -7.64
N GLN A 156 28.10 -11.74 -8.71
CA GLN A 156 28.94 -11.76 -9.91
C GLN A 156 30.34 -11.18 -9.66
N ALA A 157 30.45 -10.14 -8.82
CA ALA A 157 31.73 -9.61 -8.41
C ALA A 157 32.57 -10.65 -7.68
N MET A 158 31.95 -11.48 -6.84
CA MET A 158 32.62 -12.54 -6.10
C MET A 158 33.06 -13.70 -7.02
N ASN A 159 32.34 -13.96 -8.11
CA ASN A 159 32.75 -14.93 -9.14
C ASN A 159 34.09 -14.58 -9.83
N ILE A 160 34.51 -13.31 -9.81
CA ILE A 160 35.84 -12.90 -10.27
C ILE A 160 36.94 -13.55 -9.42
N ILE A 161 36.72 -13.65 -8.11
CA ILE A 161 37.66 -14.28 -7.17
C ILE A 161 37.64 -15.80 -7.35
N ILE A 162 36.46 -16.41 -7.42
CA ILE A 162 36.29 -17.87 -7.64
C ILE A 162 37.04 -18.34 -8.91
N SER A 163 36.90 -17.57 -9.99
CA SER A 163 37.51 -17.89 -11.29
C SER A 163 39.00 -17.53 -11.41
N THR A 164 39.61 -16.97 -10.35
CA THR A 164 41.02 -16.55 -10.37
C THR A 164 41.96 -17.76 -10.55
N PRO A 165 42.81 -17.81 -11.60
CA PRO A 165 43.59 -19.00 -11.91
C PRO A 165 44.82 -19.20 -11.01
N SER A 166 45.33 -18.14 -10.40
CA SER A 166 46.55 -18.21 -9.58
C SER A 166 46.62 -17.10 -8.53
N GLU A 167 47.44 -17.31 -7.49
CA GLU A 167 47.68 -16.33 -6.42
C GLU A 167 48.27 -15.02 -6.94
N ALA A 168 49.06 -15.06 -8.01
CA ALA A 168 49.68 -13.87 -8.59
C ALA A 168 48.65 -12.89 -9.18
N GLU A 169 47.52 -13.40 -9.68
CA GLU A 169 46.43 -12.56 -10.20
C GLU A 169 45.49 -12.05 -9.10
N LEU A 170 45.52 -12.69 -7.93
CA LEU A 170 44.52 -12.50 -6.89
C LEU A 170 44.38 -11.05 -6.41
N PRO A 171 45.45 -10.28 -6.16
CA PRO A 171 45.31 -8.88 -5.75
C PRO A 171 44.48 -8.05 -6.75
N SER A 172 44.80 -8.14 -8.04
CA SER A 172 44.06 -7.40 -9.08
C SER A 172 42.60 -7.84 -9.23
N ARG A 173 42.32 -9.11 -8.95
CA ARG A 173 40.97 -9.70 -9.00
C ARG A 173 40.14 -9.26 -7.79
N ILE A 174 40.76 -9.20 -6.61
CA ILE A 174 40.17 -8.65 -5.40
C ILE A 174 39.81 -7.18 -5.60
N ASP A 175 40.73 -6.35 -6.11
CA ASP A 175 40.47 -4.92 -6.35
C ASP A 175 39.24 -4.72 -7.24
N LYS A 176 39.15 -5.48 -8.33
CA LYS A 176 38.00 -5.43 -9.25
C LYS A 176 36.70 -5.94 -8.61
N SER A 177 36.78 -7.01 -7.82
CA SER A 177 35.64 -7.55 -7.09
C SER A 177 35.12 -6.54 -6.06
N GLN A 178 36.02 -5.85 -5.35
CA GLN A 178 35.68 -4.80 -4.39
C GLN A 178 35.00 -3.61 -5.06
N GLU A 179 35.52 -3.13 -6.20
CA GLU A 179 34.90 -2.03 -6.94
C GLU A 179 33.43 -2.33 -7.30
N GLN A 180 33.18 -3.54 -7.84
CA GLN A 180 31.82 -3.96 -8.20
C GLN A 180 30.93 -4.18 -6.96
N THR A 181 31.48 -4.78 -5.90
CA THR A 181 30.75 -4.99 -4.64
C THR A 181 30.36 -3.66 -4.01
N MET A 182 31.24 -2.65 -4.01
CA MET A 182 30.94 -1.32 -3.47
C MET A 182 29.82 -0.62 -4.25
N ALA A 183 29.79 -0.75 -5.57
CA ALA A 183 28.69 -0.21 -6.38
C ALA A 183 27.34 -0.88 -6.05
N ALA A 184 27.35 -2.21 -5.87
CA ALA A 184 26.17 -2.96 -5.46
C ALA A 184 25.71 -2.56 -4.04
N VAL A 185 26.64 -2.44 -3.07
CA VAL A 185 26.33 -2.01 -1.70
C VAL A 185 25.72 -0.61 -1.69
N SER A 186 26.29 0.35 -2.42
CA SER A 186 25.71 1.70 -2.53
C SER A 186 24.29 1.66 -3.07
N SER A 187 24.01 0.79 -4.04
CA SER A 187 22.66 0.63 -4.59
C SER A 187 21.71 0.02 -3.56
N ILE A 188 22.16 -0.98 -2.79
CA ILE A 188 21.40 -1.59 -1.70
C ILE A 188 21.07 -0.56 -0.62
N GLU A 189 22.01 0.31 -0.23
CA GLU A 189 21.78 1.37 0.75
C GLU A 189 20.72 2.38 0.27
N GLU A 190 20.78 2.81 -0.99
CA GLU A 190 19.76 3.70 -1.59
C GLU A 190 18.38 3.05 -1.63
N LEU A 191 18.33 1.77 -1.99
CA LEU A 191 17.09 0.98 -2.01
C LEU A 191 16.52 0.79 -0.60
N SER A 192 17.35 0.53 0.41
CA SER A 192 16.94 0.42 1.81
C SER A 192 16.30 1.71 2.32
N ASN A 193 16.91 2.86 2.03
CA ASN A 193 16.31 4.15 2.40
C ASN A 193 14.96 4.39 1.70
N THR A 194 14.84 3.93 0.46
CA THR A 194 13.58 4.01 -0.30
C THR A 194 12.52 3.08 0.29
N GLU A 195 12.92 1.87 0.67
CA GLU A 195 12.07 0.87 1.29
C GLU A 195 11.50 1.37 2.62
N ASP A 196 12.35 1.87 3.52
CA ASP A 196 11.95 2.38 4.83
C ASP A 196 10.90 3.47 4.71
N LYS A 197 11.12 4.39 3.77
CA LYS A 197 10.14 5.45 3.47
C LYS A 197 8.82 4.86 2.98
N LEU A 198 8.87 3.90 2.05
CA LEU A 198 7.68 3.29 1.49
C LEU A 198 6.88 2.48 2.54
N ILE A 199 7.57 1.76 3.42
CA ILE A 199 6.95 1.07 4.57
C ILE A 199 6.27 2.09 5.49
N SER A 200 6.92 3.21 5.78
CA SER A 200 6.33 4.30 6.57
C SER A 200 5.07 4.86 5.90
N ASP A 201 5.13 5.15 4.60
CA ASP A 201 4.01 5.72 3.84
C ASP A 201 2.81 4.75 3.78
N VAL A 202 3.06 3.45 3.56
CA VAL A 202 2.05 2.39 3.62
C VAL A 202 1.41 2.32 5.01
N ASN A 203 2.23 2.33 6.06
CA ASN A 203 1.72 2.26 7.43
C ASN A 203 0.83 3.47 7.77
N ALA A 204 1.26 4.68 7.38
CA ALA A 204 0.50 5.91 7.60
C ALA A 204 -0.84 5.91 6.87
N TYR A 205 -0.85 5.62 5.57
CA TYR A 205 -2.08 5.53 4.78
C TYR A 205 -3.08 4.51 5.36
N CYS A 206 -2.57 3.35 5.78
CA CYS A 206 -3.39 2.33 6.39
C CYS A 206 -3.91 2.70 7.79
N GLU A 207 -3.17 3.49 8.55
CA GLU A 207 -3.65 4.03 9.83
C GLU A 207 -4.76 5.06 9.63
N GLU A 208 -4.57 6.01 8.73
CA GLU A 208 -5.58 7.02 8.36
C GLU A 208 -6.89 6.37 7.90
N THR A 209 -6.80 5.35 7.04
CA THR A 209 -7.97 4.57 6.59
C THR A 209 -8.72 3.93 7.77
N ASN A 210 -7.99 3.40 8.75
CA ASN A 210 -8.61 2.78 9.93
C ASN A 210 -9.27 3.82 10.85
N ILE A 211 -8.69 5.01 10.96
CA ILE A 211 -9.28 6.14 11.72
C ILE A 211 -10.61 6.54 11.07
N GLU A 212 -10.61 6.79 9.76
CA GLU A 212 -11.82 7.19 9.03
C GLU A 212 -12.93 6.13 9.16
N ARG A 213 -12.57 4.85 9.01
CA ARG A 213 -13.51 3.74 9.20
C ARG A 213 -14.13 3.75 10.60
N ASN A 214 -13.35 3.99 11.65
CA ASN A 214 -13.84 3.97 13.03
C ASN A 214 -14.74 5.17 13.33
N GLU A 215 -14.42 6.35 12.79
CA GLU A 215 -15.24 7.57 12.95
C GLU A 215 -16.67 7.35 12.39
N LEU A 216 -16.78 6.76 11.20
CA LEU A 216 -18.07 6.42 10.59
C LEU A 216 -18.89 5.42 11.42
N GLN A 217 -18.24 4.49 12.12
CA GLN A 217 -18.93 3.54 13.00
C GLN A 217 -19.48 4.18 14.27
N THR A 218 -18.76 5.18 14.83
CA THR A 218 -19.14 5.85 16.08
C THR A 218 -20.23 6.91 15.93
N THR A 219 -20.61 7.26 14.71
CA THR A 219 -21.66 8.27 14.45
C THR A 219 -23.07 7.66 14.38
N ASN A 220 -23.23 6.41 14.82
CA ASN A 220 -24.50 5.66 14.95
C ASN A 220 -25.08 5.77 16.36
#